data_AF-A0A9E5SZW2-F1
#
_entry.id   AF-A0A9E5SZW2-F1
#
_cell.length_a   1.000
_cell.length_b   1.000
_cell.length_c   1.000
_cell.angle_alpha   90.00
_cell.angle_beta   90.00
_cell.angle_gamma   90.00
#
_symmetry.space_group_name_H-M   'P 1'
#
loop_
_entity.id
_entity.type
_entity.pdbx_description
1 polymer ?
#
loop_
_entity_poly.entity_id
_entity_poly.type
_entity_poly.pdbx_seq_one_letter_code
_entity_poly.pdbx_strand_id
1 'polypeptide(L)'
;LSFYLGKYMGKFRVMDEIKKRKAGKWVLDAADKNSNFACFIMRLLPGPPTEVTNMFFGALNMQYGKFLILSIIGLTPGMLPVIFMGKAAMNPLSKEFILPLFISLMIAVGSILIYFLLLKKRDNRNKVI
;
A
#
# COMPACT_ATOMS: atom_id res chain seq x y z
N LEU A 1 -14.01 3.23 -10.17
CA LEU A 1 -13.89 3.60 -11.60
C LEU A 1 -12.57 3.12 -12.21
N SER A 2 -11.42 3.53 -11.66
CA SER A 2 -10.08 3.24 -12.19
C SER A 2 -9.77 1.75 -12.37
N PHE A 3 -10.32 0.88 -11.52
CA PHE A 3 -10.24 -0.57 -11.71
C PHE A 3 -10.84 -1.05 -13.04
N TYR A 4 -12.04 -0.58 -13.39
CA TYR A 4 -12.71 -0.97 -14.63
C TYR A 4 -12.02 -0.34 -15.84
N LEU A 5 -11.51 0.89 -15.71
CA LEU A 5 -10.67 1.51 -16.74
C LEU A 5 -9.44 0.66 -17.04
N GLY A 6 -8.72 0.22 -16.00
CA GLY A 6 -7.58 -0.68 -16.17
C GLY A 6 -7.97 -2.01 -16.82
N LYS A 7 -9.10 -2.58 -16.42
CA LYS A 7 -9.62 -3.83 -16.98
C LYS A 7 -9.98 -3.71 -18.46
N TYR A 8 -10.53 -2.57 -18.88
CA TYR A 8 -10.89 -2.28 -20.27
C TYR A 8 -9.66 -1.98 -21.14
N MET A 9 -8.68 -1.23 -20.62
CA MET A 9 -7.45 -0.88 -21.36
C MET A 9 -6.51 -2.06 -21.60
N GLY A 10 -6.66 -3.14 -20.82
CA GLY A 10 -5.88 -4.38 -20.96
C GLY A 10 -4.43 -4.26 -20.43
N LYS A 11 -3.78 -5.42 -20.27
CA LYS A 11 -2.43 -5.55 -19.69
C LYS A 11 -1.39 -4.64 -20.37
N PHE A 12 -1.33 -4.62 -21.70
CA PHE A 12 -0.16 -4.11 -22.44
C PHE A 12 0.09 -2.61 -22.25
N ARG A 13 -0.91 -1.74 -22.51
CA ARG A 13 -0.71 -0.28 -22.43
C ARG A 13 -0.49 0.22 -21.00
N VAL A 14 -1.17 -0.42 -20.03
CA VAL A 14 -1.08 -0.04 -18.61
C VAL A 14 0.23 -0.55 -17.99
N MET A 15 0.66 -1.76 -18.32
CA MET A 15 1.88 -2.33 -17.75
C MET A 15 3.15 -1.68 -18.31
N ASP A 16 3.19 -1.32 -19.60
CA ASP A 16 4.37 -0.65 -20.17
C ASP A 16 4.58 0.75 -19.57
N GLU A 17 3.50 1.46 -19.25
CA GLU A 17 3.59 2.76 -18.60
C GLU A 17 3.95 2.65 -17.11
N ILE A 18 3.40 1.65 -16.42
CA ILE A 18 3.69 1.39 -14.99
C ILE A 18 5.14 0.89 -14.81
N LYS A 19 5.68 0.07 -15.73
CA LYS A 19 7.07 -0.43 -15.69
C LYS A 19 8.12 0.67 -15.73
N LYS A 20 7.83 1.80 -16.38
CA LYS A 20 8.75 2.94 -16.47
C LYS A 20 9.06 3.57 -15.12
N ARG A 21 8.21 3.34 -14.10
CA ARG A 21 8.39 3.87 -12.74
C ARG A 21 8.90 2.79 -11.80
N LYS A 22 9.87 3.13 -10.94
CA LYS A 22 10.44 2.23 -9.92
C LYS A 22 9.37 1.61 -9.01
N ALA A 23 8.36 2.41 -8.63
CA ALA A 23 7.21 1.94 -7.85
C ALA A 23 6.35 0.93 -8.63
N GLY A 24 6.12 1.18 -9.91
CA GLY A 24 5.35 0.28 -10.77
C GLY A 24 6.06 -1.04 -11.07
N LYS A 25 7.39 -1.03 -11.19
CA LYS A 25 8.18 -2.26 -11.29
C LYS A 25 8.06 -3.13 -10.03
N TRP A 26 8.17 -2.54 -8.84
CA TRP A 26 7.96 -3.28 -7.58
C TRP A 26 6.55 -3.85 -7.47
N VAL A 27 5.55 -3.09 -7.90
CA VAL A 27 4.14 -3.52 -7.94
C VAL A 27 3.94 -4.73 -8.85
N LEU A 28 4.58 -4.72 -10.02
CA LEU A 28 4.58 -5.83 -10.96
C LEU A 28 5.28 -7.06 -10.40
N ASP A 29 6.49 -6.90 -9.86
CA ASP A 29 7.26 -8.01 -9.28
C ASP A 29 6.49 -8.69 -8.13
N ALA A 30 5.78 -7.92 -7.31
CA ALA A 30 4.93 -8.44 -6.24
C ALA A 30 3.69 -9.18 -6.79
N ALA A 31 3.05 -8.63 -7.82
CA ALA A 31 1.86 -9.21 -8.41
C ALA A 31 2.14 -10.46 -9.25
N ASP A 32 3.31 -10.55 -9.90
CA ASP A 32 3.76 -11.73 -10.64
C ASP A 32 3.98 -12.93 -9.70
N LYS A 33 4.39 -12.68 -8.44
CA LYS A 33 4.46 -13.73 -7.41
C LYS A 33 3.08 -14.13 -6.92
N ASN A 34 2.27 -13.16 -6.49
CA ASN A 34 0.91 -13.39 -6.03
C ASN A 34 0.11 -12.08 -6.06
N SER A 35 -0.74 -11.91 -7.07
CA SER A 35 -1.57 -10.72 -7.26
C SER A 35 -2.54 -10.45 -6.11
N ASN A 36 -3.03 -11.48 -5.42
CA ASN A 36 -3.90 -11.32 -4.25
C ASN A 36 -3.12 -10.75 -3.06
N PHE A 37 -1.94 -11.32 -2.78
CA PHE A 37 -1.09 -10.85 -1.70
C PHE A 37 -0.54 -9.44 -1.97
N ALA A 38 -0.18 -9.16 -3.23
CA ALA A 38 0.23 -7.83 -3.66
C ALA A 38 -0.87 -6.79 -3.42
N CYS A 39 -2.14 -7.12 -3.74
CA CYS A 39 -3.29 -6.26 -3.46
C CYS A 39 -3.43 -5.97 -1.97
N PHE A 40 -3.34 -7.00 -1.12
CA PHE A 40 -3.41 -6.83 0.33
C PHE A 40 -2.28 -5.94 0.87
N ILE A 41 -1.02 -6.24 0.54
CA ILE A 41 0.14 -5.51 1.07
C ILE A 41 0.18 -4.06 0.60
N MET A 42 -0.24 -3.76 -0.64
CA MET A 42 -0.31 -2.39 -1.15
C MET A 42 -1.39 -1.54 -0.47
N ARG A 43 -2.35 -2.18 0.20
CA ARG A 43 -3.40 -1.52 0.96
C ARG A 43 -3.03 -1.37 2.43
N LEU A 44 -2.20 -2.29 2.92
CA LEU A 44 -1.66 -2.26 4.28
C LEU A 44 -0.53 -1.24 4.44
N LEU A 45 0.38 -1.15 3.47
CA LEU A 45 1.54 -0.27 3.52
C LEU A 45 1.33 1.00 2.67
N PRO A 46 1.95 2.13 3.05
CA PRO A 46 1.97 3.31 2.20
C PRO A 46 2.65 2.97 0.87
N GLY A 47 1.88 3.13 -0.21
CA GLY A 47 2.25 2.69 -1.54
C GLY A 47 1.98 3.77 -2.60
N PRO A 48 1.99 3.38 -3.89
CA PRO A 48 1.60 4.27 -4.97
C PRO A 48 0.15 4.78 -4.78
N PRO A 49 -0.23 5.89 -5.44
CA PRO A 49 -1.59 6.41 -5.39
C PRO A 49 -2.64 5.32 -5.67
N THR A 50 -3.72 5.31 -4.91
CA THR A 50 -4.78 4.30 -4.98
C THR A 50 -5.38 4.17 -6.39
N GLU A 51 -5.47 5.26 -7.13
CA GLU A 51 -5.97 5.23 -8.50
C GLU A 51 -5.09 4.40 -9.44
N VAL A 52 -3.77 4.52 -9.27
CA VAL A 52 -2.78 3.77 -10.07
C VAL A 52 -2.83 2.29 -9.72
N THR A 53 -2.91 1.95 -8.43
CA THR A 53 -2.98 0.54 -8.00
C THR A 53 -4.31 -0.10 -8.38
N ASN A 54 -5.42 0.63 -8.33
CA ASN A 54 -6.72 0.16 -8.79
C ASN A 54 -6.70 -0.16 -10.28
N MET A 55 -6.18 0.75 -11.10
CA MET A 55 -6.03 0.55 -12.53
C MET A 55 -5.09 -0.62 -12.85
N PHE A 56 -4.01 -0.76 -12.09
CA PHE A 56 -3.09 -1.88 -12.20
C PHE A 56 -3.77 -3.24 -11.96
N PHE A 57 -4.46 -3.43 -10.83
CA PHE A 57 -5.17 -4.69 -10.54
C PHE A 57 -6.32 -4.96 -11.52
N GLY A 58 -6.93 -3.90 -12.05
CA GLY A 58 -7.87 -3.99 -13.17
C GLY A 58 -7.22 -4.55 -14.44
N ALA A 59 -6.07 -3.99 -14.85
CA ALA A 59 -5.33 -4.43 -16.03
C ALA A 59 -4.79 -5.86 -15.91
N LEU A 60 -4.53 -6.33 -14.69
CA LEU A 60 -4.21 -7.73 -14.40
C LEU A 60 -5.42 -8.68 -14.48
N ASN A 61 -6.62 -8.18 -14.84
CA ASN A 61 -7.86 -8.96 -14.87
C ASN A 61 -8.19 -9.65 -13.53
N MET A 62 -7.84 -9.01 -12.41
CA MET A 62 -8.23 -9.50 -11.09
C MET A 62 -9.76 -9.58 -10.98
N GLN A 63 -10.28 -10.56 -10.24
CA GLN A 63 -11.71 -10.62 -9.96
C GLN A 63 -12.10 -9.47 -9.03
N TYR A 64 -13.10 -8.66 -9.42
CA TYR A 64 -13.50 -7.46 -8.67
C TYR A 64 -13.88 -7.76 -7.21
N GLY A 65 -14.60 -8.86 -6.96
CA GLY A 65 -14.95 -9.28 -5.60
C GLY A 65 -13.72 -9.56 -4.72
N LYS A 66 -12.71 -10.27 -5.26
CA LYS A 66 -11.45 -10.52 -4.55
C LYS A 66 -10.68 -9.22 -4.30
N PHE A 67 -10.60 -8.36 -5.32
CA PHE A 67 -9.99 -7.04 -5.20
C PHE A 67 -10.62 -6.22 -4.07
N LEU A 68 -11.96 -6.18 -3.98
CA LEU A 68 -12.67 -5.47 -2.93
C LEU A 68 -12.39 -6.05 -1.54
N ILE A 69 -12.54 -7.36 -1.36
CA ILE A 69 -12.36 -8.02 -0.06
C ILE A 69 -10.93 -7.81 0.46
N LEU A 70 -9.93 -8.07 -0.39
CA LEU A 70 -8.51 -7.89 -0.02
C LEU A 70 -8.19 -6.42 0.26
N SER A 71 -8.83 -5.50 -0.47
CA SER A 71 -8.67 -4.07 -0.23
C SER A 71 -9.22 -3.61 1.10
N ILE A 72 -10.42 -4.09 1.46
CA ILE A 72 -11.04 -3.80 2.74
C ILE A 72 -10.17 -4.35 3.86
N ILE A 73 -9.80 -5.63 3.78
CA ILE A 73 -8.95 -6.28 4.79
C ILE A 73 -7.59 -5.59 4.92
N GLY A 74 -6.99 -5.14 3.81
CA GLY A 74 -5.71 -4.43 3.82
C GLY A 74 -5.77 -3.02 4.40
N LEU A 75 -6.88 -2.30 4.20
CA LEU A 75 -7.06 -0.94 4.72
C LEU A 75 -7.46 -0.91 6.21
N THR A 76 -8.22 -1.91 6.68
CA THR A 76 -8.76 -1.94 8.04
C THR A 76 -7.73 -1.68 9.14
N PRO A 77 -6.52 -2.30 9.13
CA PRO A 77 -5.53 -2.07 10.19
C PRO A 77 -5.07 -0.61 10.27
N GLY A 78 -4.99 0.10 9.14
CA GLY A 78 -4.65 1.52 9.11
C GLY A 78 -5.81 2.43 9.54
N MET A 79 -7.05 1.99 9.35
CA MET A 79 -8.24 2.76 9.73
C MET A 79 -8.57 2.66 11.22
N LEU A 80 -8.34 1.51 11.86
CA LEU A 80 -8.71 1.28 13.26
C LEU A 80 -8.17 2.36 14.22
N PRO A 81 -6.86 2.72 14.20
CA PRO A 81 -6.35 3.76 15.09
C PRO A 81 -7.03 5.11 14.85
N VAL A 82 -7.28 5.46 13.58
CA VAL A 82 -7.93 6.72 13.20
C VAL A 82 -9.36 6.78 13.73
N ILE A 83 -10.11 5.67 13.65
CA ILE A 83 -11.47 5.57 14.18
C ILE A 83 -11.48 5.73 15.71
N PHE A 84 -10.59 5.02 16.42
CA PHE A 84 -10.51 5.12 17.88
C PHE A 84 -10.07 6.50 18.36
N MET A 85 -9.06 7.09 17.70
CA MET A 85 -8.66 8.47 17.96
C MET A 85 -9.81 9.46 17.68
N GLY A 86 -10.56 9.27 16.59
CA GLY A 86 -11.72 10.10 16.26
C GLY A 86 -12.82 10.03 17.32
N LYS A 87 -13.09 8.85 17.88
CA LYS A 87 -14.07 8.67 18.97
C LYS A 87 -13.67 9.41 20.25
N ALA A 88 -12.38 9.45 20.55
CA ALA A 88 -11.83 10.14 21.71
C ALA A 88 -11.36 11.58 21.40
N ALA A 89 -11.71 12.15 20.24
CA ALA A 89 -11.22 13.45 19.79
C ALA A 89 -11.60 14.61 20.74
N MET A 90 -12.75 14.51 21.42
CA MET A 90 -13.19 15.50 22.41
C MET A 90 -12.44 15.41 23.75
N ASN A 91 -11.73 14.30 24.01
CA ASN A 91 -10.96 14.05 25.23
C ASN A 91 -9.55 13.52 24.86
N PRO A 92 -8.67 14.38 24.31
CA PRO A 92 -7.39 13.96 23.73
C PRO A 92 -6.37 13.43 24.75
N LEU A 93 -6.55 13.73 26.05
CA LEU A 93 -5.71 13.20 27.14
C LEU A 93 -6.19 11.83 27.66
N SER A 94 -7.24 11.26 27.08
CA SER A 94 -7.76 9.95 27.48
C SER A 94 -6.83 8.81 27.00
N LYS A 95 -6.82 7.71 27.75
CA LYS A 95 -6.07 6.49 27.37
C LYS A 95 -6.53 5.93 26.01
N GLU A 96 -7.80 6.12 25.68
CA GLU A 96 -8.41 5.68 24.42
C GLU A 96 -7.90 6.48 23.20
N PHE A 97 -7.43 7.71 23.39
CA PHE A 97 -6.78 8.49 22.34
C PHE A 97 -5.28 8.22 22.27
N ILE A 98 -4.61 8.24 23.42
CA ILE A 98 -3.15 8.15 23.53
C ILE A 98 -2.62 6.80 23.06
N LEU A 99 -3.29 5.70 23.39
CA LEU A 99 -2.84 4.35 23.05
C LEU A 99 -2.79 4.13 21.51
N PRO A 100 -3.88 4.32 20.74
CA PRO A 100 -3.83 4.20 19.29
C PRO A 100 -2.91 5.25 18.65
N LEU A 101 -2.83 6.48 19.17
CA LEU A 101 -1.89 7.49 18.68
C LEU A 101 -0.44 7.02 18.81
N PHE A 102 -0.05 6.51 19.98
CA PHE A 102 1.30 6.03 20.24
C PHE A 102 1.65 4.83 19.37
N ILE A 103 0.73 3.87 19.22
CA ILE A 103 0.91 2.72 18.32
C ILE A 103 1.09 3.19 16.87
N SER A 104 0.23 4.09 16.39
CA SER A 104 0.36 4.65 15.04
C SER A 104 1.68 5.39 14.83
N LEU A 105 2.13 6.16 15.83
CA LEU A 105 3.40 6.86 15.78
C LEU A 105 4.58 5.88 15.74
N MET A 106 4.56 4.82 16.54
CA MET A 106 5.58 3.77 16.52
C MET A 106 5.64 3.04 15.18
N ILE A 107 4.50 2.74 14.57
CA ILE A 107 4.44 2.14 13.23
C ILE A 107 4.99 3.10 12.17
N ALA A 108 4.64 4.38 12.23
CA ALA A 108 5.14 5.40 11.29
C ALA A 108 6.66 5.57 11.40
N VAL A 109 7.17 5.77 12.63
CA VAL A 109 8.61 5.89 12.91
C VAL A 109 9.34 4.61 12.49
N GLY A 110 8.82 3.44 12.85
CA GLY A 110 9.39 2.15 12.46
C GLY A 110 9.44 1.96 10.95
N SER A 111 8.37 2.33 10.23
CA SER A 111 8.31 2.23 8.76
C SER A 111 9.35 3.14 8.09
N ILE A 112 9.50 4.38 8.60
CA ILE A 112 10.52 5.32 8.15
C ILE A 112 11.91 4.76 8.44
N LEU A 113 12.15 4.22 9.63
CA LEU A 113 13.44 3.65 10.03
C LEU A 113 13.81 2.47 9.14
N ILE A 114 12.89 1.52 8.92
CA ILE A 114 13.08 0.39 8.02
C ILE A 114 13.38 0.90 6.61
N TYR A 115 12.63 1.88 6.11
CA TYR A 115 12.86 2.46 4.80
C TYR A 115 14.27 3.07 4.69
N PHE A 116 14.71 3.86 5.69
CA PHE A 116 16.07 4.41 5.73
C PHE A 116 17.14 3.33 5.82
N LEU A 117 16.94 2.28 6.62
CA LEU A 117 17.87 1.15 6.72
C LEU A 117 17.99 0.38 5.40
N LEU A 118 16.86 0.16 4.70
CA LEU A 118 16.84 -0.48 3.40
C LEU A 118 17.50 0.38 2.32
N LEU A 119 17.28 1.70 2.33
CA LEU A 119 17.98 2.62 1.44
C LEU A 119 19.49 2.66 1.72
N LYS A 120 19.90 2.73 2.98
CA LYS A 120 21.31 2.69 3.38
C LYS A 120 21.99 1.38 2.97
N LYS A 121 21.29 0.25 3.12
CA LYS A 121 21.78 -1.06 2.67
C LYS A 121 21.88 -1.15 1.14
N ARG A 122 21.00 -0.46 0.41
CA ARG A 122 21.02 -0.38 -1.06
C ARG A 122 22.16 0.52 -1.58
N ASP A 123 22.44 1.63 -0.90
CA ASP A 123 23.56 2.53 -1.22
C ASP A 123 24.91 1.83 -1.01
N ASN A 124 25.08 1.12 0.11
CA ASN A 124 26.29 0.34 0.37
C ASN A 124 26.53 -0.81 -0.63
N ARG A 125 25.48 -1.41 -1.21
CA ARG A 125 25.64 -2.43 -2.26
C ARG A 125 26.01 -1.85 -3.62
N ASN A 126 25.66 -0.60 -3.91
CA ASN A 126 26.01 0.06 -5.17
C ASN A 126 27.44 0.63 -5.20
N LYS A 127 28.09 0.80 -4.04
CA LYS A 127 29.50 1.24 -3.94
C LYS A 127 30.53 0.10 -4.04
N VAL A 128 30.07 -1.15 -4.00
CA VAL A 128 30.92 -2.36 -4.01
C VAL A 128 30.90 -3.04 -5.40
N ILE A 129 30.16 -2.48 -6.36
CA ILE A 129 30.11 -2.92 -7.77
C ILE A 129 30.81 -1.87 -8.62
#